data_AF-A0A4Y9Z3G4-F1
#
_entry.id   AF-A0A4Y9Z3G4-F1
#
_cell.length_a   1.000
_cell.length_b   1.000
_cell.length_c   1.000
_cell.angle_alpha   90.00
_cell.angle_beta   90.00
_cell.angle_gamma   90.00
#
_symmetry.space_group_name_H-M   'P 1'
#
loop_
_entity.id
_entity.type
_entity.pdbx_description
1 polymer ?
#
loop_
_entity_poly.entity_id
_entity_poly.type
_entity_poly.pdbx_seq_one_letter_code
_entity_poly.pdbx_strand_id
1 'polypeptide(L)'
;MIVMSWGESAGALSVGLHLVINHGNTNGLFRGAFMESGSPYALRDVSAGQPFYDQLVKYTGCTAQLNTLDCLRQVPLDTLMDAINTTPGLYNYTNLNLAWQPRLDYDLFSRNPQRSIAMGNWAQVPTVSGDCDDEGTVFSLGNTNITTDAEFAEYVQTNTWGFLYKRDKSTPYLGSYHSTDLVEFFGVGDYIGADALINFAYNLNPNAPPDVPANVSYLANIQWPTWNSQSPQLLTFVDPAPSLGFTEDSYRATGMSLIGELSLAFP
;
A
#
# COMPACT_ATOMS: atom_id res chain seq x y z
N MET A 1 -0.71 -23.71 -11.20
CA MET A 1 -1.75 -22.79 -10.69
C MET A 1 -1.27 -21.37 -10.98
N ILE A 2 -2.11 -20.51 -11.55
CA ILE A 2 -1.77 -19.11 -11.85
C ILE A 2 -2.40 -18.25 -10.77
N VAL A 3 -1.63 -17.89 -9.74
CA VAL A 3 -2.12 -17.08 -8.62
C VAL A 3 -1.25 -15.83 -8.51
N MET A 4 -1.89 -14.67 -8.58
CA MET A 4 -1.28 -13.37 -8.33
C MET A 4 -1.90 -12.82 -7.04
N SER A 5 -1.05 -12.31 -6.15
CA SER A 5 -1.51 -11.57 -4.98
C SER A 5 -1.69 -10.11 -5.37
N TRP A 6 -2.88 -9.55 -5.13
CA TRP A 6 -3.20 -8.17 -5.49
C TRP A 6 -3.99 -7.49 -4.38
N GLY A 7 -3.73 -6.20 -4.17
CA GLY A 7 -4.53 -5.33 -3.33
C GLY A 7 -4.20 -3.87 -3.55
N GLU A 8 -5.11 -3.02 -3.06
CA GLU A 8 -5.00 -1.55 -3.00
C GLU A 8 -4.91 -1.10 -1.54
N SER A 9 -4.18 -0.02 -1.26
CA SER A 9 -4.03 0.58 0.07
C SER A 9 -3.56 -0.44 1.12
N ALA A 10 -4.31 -0.67 2.20
CA ALA A 10 -4.03 -1.72 3.19
C ALA A 10 -3.91 -3.13 2.58
N GLY A 11 -4.60 -3.39 1.46
CA GLY A 11 -4.45 -4.58 0.65
C GLY A 11 -3.07 -4.66 -0.01
N ALA A 12 -2.60 -3.56 -0.63
CA ALA A 12 -1.26 -3.46 -1.21
C ALA A 12 -0.16 -3.61 -0.16
N LEU A 13 -0.32 -2.97 1.01
CA LEU A 13 0.57 -3.18 2.17
C LEU A 13 0.62 -4.66 2.54
N SER A 14 -0.54 -5.33 2.57
CA SER A 14 -0.63 -6.76 2.90
C SER A 14 0.04 -7.65 1.84
N VAL A 15 -0.11 -7.33 0.55
CA VAL A 15 0.65 -8.01 -0.53
C VAL A 15 2.15 -7.85 -0.30
N GLY A 16 2.60 -6.63 0.00
CA GLY A 16 4.00 -6.35 0.34
C GLY A 16 4.49 -7.17 1.54
N LEU A 17 3.68 -7.27 2.59
CA LEU A 17 3.99 -8.08 3.76
C LEU A 17 4.06 -9.59 3.42
N HIS A 18 3.17 -10.08 2.55
CA HIS A 18 3.23 -11.47 2.07
C HIS A 18 4.51 -11.78 1.28
N LEU A 19 5.17 -10.79 0.67
CA LEU A 19 6.46 -10.96 0.00
C LEU A 19 7.62 -11.18 0.99
N VAL A 20 7.50 -10.75 2.24
CA VAL A 20 8.62 -10.79 3.22
C VAL A 20 8.44 -11.82 4.34
N ILE A 21 7.20 -12.27 4.61
CA ILE A 21 6.97 -13.37 5.56
C ILE A 21 7.66 -14.65 5.09
N ASN A 22 7.92 -15.55 6.03
CA ASN A 22 8.59 -16.83 5.76
C ASN A 22 9.92 -16.67 4.98
N HIS A 23 10.63 -15.56 5.23
CA HIS A 23 11.87 -15.19 4.54
C HIS A 23 11.74 -15.13 3.00
N GLY A 24 10.56 -14.79 2.49
CA GLY A 24 10.27 -14.71 1.06
C GLY A 24 9.92 -16.05 0.41
N ASN A 25 9.81 -17.13 1.17
CA ASN A 25 9.35 -18.40 0.62
C ASN A 25 7.81 -18.42 0.53
N THR A 26 7.30 -18.23 -0.68
CA THR A 26 5.85 -18.21 -0.98
C THR A 26 5.19 -19.59 -0.89
N ASN A 27 5.95 -20.69 -0.75
CA ASN A 27 5.46 -22.07 -0.84
C ASN A 27 4.65 -22.36 -2.13
N GLY A 28 4.87 -21.58 -3.20
CA GLY A 28 4.12 -21.67 -4.44
C GLY A 28 2.67 -21.16 -4.36
N LEU A 29 2.30 -20.45 -3.29
CA LEU A 29 0.96 -19.90 -3.09
C LEU A 29 0.61 -18.80 -4.09
N PHE A 30 1.60 -18.02 -4.52
CA PHE A 30 1.48 -17.01 -5.56
C PHE A 30 2.78 -16.89 -6.36
N ARG A 31 2.65 -16.40 -7.59
CA ARG A 31 3.74 -16.27 -8.57
C ARG A 31 3.92 -14.85 -9.13
N GLY A 32 3.11 -13.90 -8.67
CA GLY A 32 3.20 -12.48 -9.02
C GLY A 32 2.52 -11.62 -7.95
N ALA A 33 2.92 -10.35 -7.87
CA ALA A 33 2.38 -9.38 -6.93
C ALA A 33 2.01 -8.07 -7.63
N PHE A 34 0.83 -7.52 -7.31
CA PHE A 34 0.36 -6.23 -7.82
C PHE A 34 -0.05 -5.37 -6.62
N MET A 35 0.56 -4.20 -6.46
CA MET A 35 0.40 -3.35 -5.28
C MET A 35 -0.02 -1.94 -5.71
N GLU A 36 -1.25 -1.54 -5.39
CA GLU A 36 -1.77 -0.20 -5.68
C GLU A 36 -1.77 0.63 -4.39
N SER A 37 -1.03 1.73 -4.40
CA SER A 37 -1.02 2.73 -3.33
C SER A 37 -0.55 2.15 -1.97
N GLY A 38 0.50 1.32 -2.01
CA GLY A 38 1.08 0.71 -0.82
C GLY A 38 2.24 -0.26 -1.10
N SER A 39 3.17 -0.36 -0.15
CA SER A 39 4.32 -1.27 -0.21
C SER A 39 4.65 -1.83 1.18
N PRO A 40 5.59 -2.80 1.31
CA PRO A 40 6.05 -3.24 2.63
C PRO A 40 6.62 -2.05 3.43
N TYR A 41 6.03 -1.78 4.59
CA TYR A 41 6.37 -0.64 5.45
C TYR A 41 6.94 -1.12 6.81
N ALA A 42 7.48 -0.17 7.58
CA ALA A 42 8.11 -0.47 8.86
C ALA A 42 7.03 -0.82 9.89
N LEU A 43 7.08 -2.04 10.42
CA LEU A 43 6.15 -2.54 11.41
C LEU A 43 6.60 -2.13 12.81
N ARG A 44 5.68 -1.49 13.53
CA ARG A 44 5.85 -1.23 14.95
C ARG A 44 5.76 -2.53 15.74
N ASP A 45 6.53 -2.62 16.82
CA ASP A 45 6.48 -3.74 17.77
C ASP A 45 5.04 -4.01 18.24
N VAL A 46 4.70 -5.29 18.45
CA VAL A 46 3.37 -5.71 18.95
C VAL A 46 2.95 -4.95 20.22
N SER A 47 3.91 -4.59 21.09
CA SER A 47 3.67 -3.80 22.31
C SER A 47 3.11 -2.40 22.05
N ALA A 48 3.34 -1.82 20.87
CA ALA A 48 2.73 -0.54 20.51
C ALA A 48 1.20 -0.63 20.34
N GLY A 49 0.64 -1.86 20.28
CA GLY A 49 -0.80 -2.11 20.31
C GLY A 49 -1.40 -2.18 21.73
N GLN A 50 -0.56 -2.29 22.76
CA GLN A 50 -1.01 -2.51 24.14
C GLN A 50 -2.01 -1.45 24.64
N PRO A 51 -1.83 -0.13 24.40
CA PRO A 51 -2.79 0.87 24.88
C PRO A 51 -4.20 0.67 24.30
N PHE A 52 -4.29 0.24 23.05
CA PHE A 52 -5.58 -0.03 22.38
C PHE A 52 -6.21 -1.32 22.89
N TYR A 53 -5.41 -2.35 23.16
CA TYR A 53 -5.86 -3.57 23.82
C TYR A 53 -6.41 -3.29 25.23
N ASP A 54 -5.69 -2.50 26.03
CA ASP A 54 -6.11 -2.13 27.38
C ASP A 54 -7.41 -1.32 27.38
N GLN A 55 -7.57 -0.41 26.42
CA GLN A 55 -8.82 0.32 26.18
C GLN A 55 -9.97 -0.63 25.85
N LEU A 56 -9.74 -1.60 24.95
CA LEU A 56 -10.73 -2.61 24.58
C LEU A 56 -11.16 -3.45 25.79
N VAL A 57 -10.21 -3.94 26.58
CA VAL A 57 -10.46 -4.70 27.82
C VAL A 57 -11.26 -3.86 28.83
N LYS A 58 -10.94 -2.57 28.95
CA LYS A 58 -11.65 -1.65 29.85
C LYS A 58 -13.09 -1.42 29.41
N TYR A 59 -13.32 -1.13 28.14
CA TYR A 59 -14.64 -0.71 27.63
C TYR A 59 -15.60 -1.87 27.45
N THR A 60 -15.08 -3.10 27.38
CA THR A 60 -15.88 -4.34 27.34
C THR A 60 -16.13 -4.95 28.73
N GLY A 61 -15.60 -4.35 29.80
CA GLY A 61 -15.78 -4.85 31.17
C GLY A 61 -14.90 -6.07 31.52
N CYS A 62 -13.89 -6.38 30.70
CA CYS A 62 -13.01 -7.54 30.89
C CYS A 62 -11.86 -7.30 31.88
N THR A 63 -11.71 -6.11 32.46
CA THR A 63 -10.55 -5.74 33.32
C THR A 63 -10.33 -6.65 34.53
N ALA A 64 -11.38 -7.21 35.11
CA ALA A 64 -11.27 -8.06 36.30
C ALA A 64 -10.92 -9.53 35.99
N GLN A 65 -10.77 -9.89 34.70
CA GLN A 65 -10.55 -11.27 34.29
C GLN A 65 -9.06 -11.61 34.26
N LEU A 66 -8.71 -12.80 34.76
CA LEU A 66 -7.34 -13.31 34.69
C LEU A 66 -6.90 -13.55 33.24
N ASN A 67 -7.82 -14.04 32.39
CA ASN A 67 -7.62 -14.15 30.96
C ASN A 67 -8.55 -13.16 30.23
N THR A 68 -8.01 -11.97 29.98
CA THR A 68 -8.77 -10.89 29.34
C THR A 68 -9.15 -11.21 27.89
N LEU A 69 -8.33 -11.99 27.17
CA LEU A 69 -8.62 -12.38 25.79
C LEU A 69 -9.79 -13.38 25.71
N ASP A 70 -9.85 -14.35 26.61
CA ASP A 70 -10.98 -15.28 26.67
C ASP A 70 -12.29 -14.58 27.06
N CYS A 71 -12.21 -13.53 27.87
CA CYS A 71 -13.35 -12.66 28.14
C CYS A 71 -13.79 -11.92 26.86
N LEU A 72 -12.86 -11.28 26.14
CA LEU A 72 -13.17 -10.55 24.90
C LEU A 72 -13.87 -11.43 23.86
N ARG A 73 -13.51 -12.72 23.76
CA ARG A 73 -14.17 -13.69 22.87
C ARG A 73 -15.65 -13.95 23.18
N GLN A 74 -16.09 -13.64 24.40
CA GLN A 74 -17.47 -13.84 24.87
C GLN A 74 -18.29 -12.55 24.90
N VAL A 75 -17.67 -11.40 24.65
CA VAL A 75 -18.34 -10.10 24.62
C VAL A 75 -19.34 -10.07 23.47
N PRO A 76 -20.57 -9.57 23.68
CA PRO A 76 -21.53 -9.36 22.60
C PRO A 76 -20.94 -8.48 21.49
N LEU A 77 -21.20 -8.84 20.23
CA LEU A 77 -20.61 -8.16 19.08
C LEU A 77 -20.81 -6.64 19.13
N ASP A 78 -22.01 -6.16 19.44
CA ASP A 78 -22.32 -4.73 19.48
C ASP A 78 -21.45 -3.99 20.52
N THR A 79 -21.28 -4.57 21.72
CA THR A 79 -20.41 -4.00 22.76
C THR A 79 -18.94 -3.99 22.34
N LEU A 80 -18.49 -5.05 21.64
CA LEU A 80 -17.14 -5.12 21.12
C LEU A 80 -16.90 -4.06 20.03
N MET A 81 -17.85 -3.90 19.11
CA MET A 81 -17.80 -2.91 18.03
C MET A 81 -17.83 -1.48 18.56
N ASP A 82 -18.68 -1.19 19.54
CA ASP A 82 -18.71 0.11 20.22
C ASP A 82 -17.36 0.45 20.83
N ALA A 83 -16.72 -0.51 21.50
CA ALA A 83 -15.39 -0.32 22.07
C ALA A 83 -14.31 -0.09 20.99
N ILE A 84 -14.33 -0.86 19.89
CA ILE A 84 -13.41 -0.67 18.75
C ILE A 84 -13.57 0.71 18.12
N ASN A 85 -14.80 1.18 17.93
CA ASN A 85 -15.12 2.47 17.31
C ASN A 85 -14.67 3.69 18.14
N THR A 86 -14.25 3.48 19.40
CA THR A 86 -13.63 4.54 20.22
C THR A 86 -12.13 4.70 20.00
N THR A 87 -11.50 3.82 19.23
CA THR A 87 -10.08 3.94 18.87
C THR A 87 -9.89 4.95 17.73
N PRO A 88 -8.73 5.66 17.66
CA PRO A 88 -8.46 6.58 16.56
C PRO A 88 -8.48 5.86 15.21
N GLY A 89 -9.27 6.39 14.27
CA GLY A 89 -9.34 5.96 12.89
C GLY A 89 -8.55 6.86 11.93
N LEU A 90 -8.63 6.53 10.64
CA LEU A 90 -7.88 7.17 9.54
C LEU A 90 -7.99 8.70 9.47
N TYR A 91 -9.15 9.26 9.84
CA TYR A 91 -9.43 10.69 9.73
C TYR A 91 -9.23 11.46 11.04
N ASN A 92 -8.77 10.80 12.11
CA ASN A 92 -8.36 11.48 13.32
C ASN A 92 -6.95 12.07 13.15
N TYR A 93 -6.54 12.95 14.07
CA TYR A 93 -5.24 13.63 14.04
C TYR A 93 -4.02 12.68 13.97
N THR A 94 -4.14 11.48 14.54
CA THR A 94 -3.09 10.46 14.45
C THR A 94 -2.96 9.84 13.06
N ASN A 95 -3.99 9.97 12.22
CA ASN A 95 -3.95 9.67 10.80
C ASN A 95 -3.55 8.21 10.49
N LEU A 96 -2.64 8.01 9.52
CA LEU A 96 -2.03 6.72 9.18
C LEU A 96 -1.28 6.04 10.34
N ASN A 97 -1.13 6.66 11.52
CA ASN A 97 -0.72 5.97 12.74
C ASN A 97 -1.90 5.20 13.37
N LEU A 98 -2.28 4.12 12.70
CA LEU A 98 -3.50 3.37 12.99
C LEU A 98 -3.42 2.58 14.31
N ALA A 99 -4.55 2.52 15.02
CA ALA A 99 -4.71 1.65 16.18
C ALA A 99 -4.59 0.17 15.81
N TRP A 100 -5.23 -0.22 14.70
CA TRP A 100 -5.29 -1.58 14.18
C TRP A 100 -4.53 -1.67 12.86
N GLN A 101 -3.41 -2.37 12.88
CA GLN A 101 -2.51 -2.57 11.74
C GLN A 101 -1.62 -3.80 11.99
N PRO A 102 -1.01 -4.38 10.95
CA PRO A 102 0.07 -5.35 11.11
C PRO A 102 1.17 -4.83 12.05
N ARG A 103 1.70 -5.72 12.89
CA ARG A 103 2.76 -5.40 13.86
C ARG A 103 3.86 -6.45 13.81
N LEU A 104 5.06 -6.06 14.23
CA LEU A 104 6.19 -6.95 14.38
C LEU A 104 5.95 -7.84 15.61
N ASP A 105 5.71 -9.14 15.37
CA ASP A 105 5.37 -10.13 16.40
C ASP A 105 6.52 -11.10 16.71
N TYR A 106 7.62 -11.02 15.96
CA TYR A 106 8.79 -11.91 16.04
C TYR A 106 8.48 -13.40 15.77
N ASP A 107 7.31 -13.69 15.19
CA ASP A 107 6.89 -15.02 14.78
C ASP A 107 6.58 -15.03 13.28
N LEU A 108 5.42 -14.52 12.89
CA LEU A 108 5.06 -14.35 11.47
C LEU A 108 6.02 -13.38 10.78
N PHE A 109 6.32 -12.27 11.46
CA PHE A 109 7.32 -11.28 11.07
C PHE A 109 8.54 -11.40 11.99
N SER A 110 9.54 -12.16 11.56
CA SER A 110 10.80 -12.30 12.32
C SER A 110 11.64 -11.01 12.42
N ARG A 111 11.38 -10.03 11.56
CA ARG A 111 12.08 -8.74 11.48
C ARG A 111 11.28 -7.75 10.62
N ASN A 112 11.70 -6.49 10.65
CA ASN A 112 11.07 -5.46 9.82
C ASN A 112 11.27 -5.69 8.31
N PRO A 113 10.23 -5.45 7.48
CA PRO A 113 10.24 -5.71 6.03
C PRO A 113 11.43 -5.09 5.29
N GLN A 114 11.83 -3.86 5.63
CA GLN A 114 12.96 -3.15 4.99
C GLN A 114 14.27 -3.93 5.17
N ARG A 115 14.49 -4.51 6.36
CA ARG A 115 15.67 -5.35 6.61
C ARG A 115 15.60 -6.66 5.83
N SER A 116 14.42 -7.27 5.73
CA SER A 116 14.23 -8.47 4.91
C SER A 116 14.57 -8.20 3.44
N ILE A 117 14.07 -7.09 2.90
CA ILE A 117 14.35 -6.66 1.52
C ILE A 117 15.84 -6.38 1.31
N ALA A 118 16.48 -5.62 2.20
CA ALA A 118 17.90 -5.30 2.12
C ALA A 118 18.81 -6.54 2.20
N MET A 119 18.37 -7.59 2.91
CA MET A 119 19.08 -8.88 3.00
C MET A 119 18.81 -9.79 1.79
N GLY A 120 17.93 -9.40 0.87
CA GLY A 120 17.46 -10.28 -0.22
C GLY A 120 16.49 -11.37 0.23
N ASN A 121 16.00 -11.31 1.47
CA ASN A 121 15.08 -12.28 2.08
C ASN A 121 13.62 -11.87 1.80
N TRP A 122 13.27 -11.81 0.52
CA TRP A 122 11.92 -11.53 0.05
C TRP A 122 11.62 -12.35 -1.21
N ALA A 123 10.34 -12.59 -1.46
CA ALA A 123 9.87 -13.41 -2.57
C ALA A 123 10.20 -12.75 -3.91
N GLN A 124 11.14 -13.34 -4.65
CA GLN A 124 11.55 -12.89 -5.98
C GLN A 124 10.51 -13.28 -7.04
N VAL A 125 9.30 -12.76 -6.90
CA VAL A 125 8.24 -12.87 -7.91
C VAL A 125 8.15 -11.56 -8.70
N PRO A 126 7.76 -11.61 -9.99
CA PRO A 126 7.44 -10.39 -10.73
C PRO A 126 6.45 -9.54 -9.95
N THR A 127 6.72 -8.24 -9.87
CA THR A 127 5.96 -7.30 -9.05
C THR A 127 5.65 -6.03 -9.85
N VAL A 128 4.39 -5.59 -9.81
CA VAL A 128 3.94 -4.25 -10.23
C VAL A 128 3.55 -3.50 -8.96
N SER A 129 3.96 -2.23 -8.87
CA SER A 129 3.58 -1.35 -7.77
C SER A 129 3.35 0.05 -8.32
N GLY A 130 2.54 0.86 -7.66
CA GLY A 130 2.43 2.29 -7.92
C GLY A 130 1.39 3.02 -7.12
N ASP A 131 1.26 4.31 -7.40
CA ASP A 131 0.60 5.27 -6.53
C ASP A 131 -0.18 6.30 -7.37
N CYS A 132 -1.23 6.86 -6.77
CA CYS A 132 -1.87 8.09 -7.21
C CYS A 132 -0.93 9.30 -7.03
N ASP A 133 -1.01 10.31 -7.91
CA ASP A 133 -0.09 11.46 -7.85
C ASP A 133 -0.22 12.28 -6.55
N ASP A 134 -1.41 12.26 -5.93
CA ASP A 134 -1.73 13.05 -4.73
C ASP A 134 -2.21 12.19 -3.54
N GLU A 135 -1.59 11.03 -3.28
CA GLU A 135 -1.98 10.07 -2.22
C GLU A 135 -2.33 10.74 -0.88
N GLY A 136 -1.44 11.61 -0.41
CA GLY A 136 -1.51 12.21 0.92
C GLY A 136 -2.62 13.25 1.12
N THR A 137 -3.30 13.70 0.06
CA THR A 137 -4.25 14.83 0.14
C THR A 137 -5.45 14.52 1.03
N VAL A 138 -6.12 13.39 0.80
CA VAL A 138 -7.29 12.98 1.59
C VAL A 138 -6.94 12.74 3.05
N PHE A 139 -5.74 12.21 3.30
CA PHE A 139 -5.24 11.94 4.64
C PHE A 139 -4.90 13.24 5.37
N SER A 140 -4.30 14.23 4.70
CA SER A 140 -3.92 15.51 5.32
C SER A 140 -5.08 16.29 5.96
N LEU A 141 -6.34 15.96 5.64
CA LEU A 141 -7.54 16.55 6.25
C LEU A 141 -7.65 16.30 7.77
N GLY A 142 -7.00 15.27 8.31
CA GLY A 142 -6.93 15.03 9.76
C GLY A 142 -5.97 15.97 10.51
N ASN A 143 -5.07 16.64 9.80
CA ASN A 143 -3.89 17.31 10.35
C ASN A 143 -3.79 18.78 9.89
N THR A 144 -4.91 19.48 9.68
CA THR A 144 -4.96 20.85 9.13
C THR A 144 -4.25 21.92 9.96
N ASN A 145 -3.82 21.59 11.18
CA ASN A 145 -3.07 22.43 12.11
C ASN A 145 -1.54 22.27 11.98
N ILE A 146 -1.03 21.33 11.18
CA ILE A 146 0.38 21.24 10.80
C ILE A 146 0.63 22.27 9.70
N THR A 147 1.41 23.31 9.98
CA THR A 147 1.59 24.46 9.07
C THR A 147 3.05 24.88 8.86
N THR A 148 4.00 24.19 9.49
CA THR A 148 5.43 24.48 9.41
C THR A 148 6.27 23.28 8.96
N ASP A 149 7.41 23.55 8.34
CA ASP A 149 8.34 22.51 7.88
C ASP A 149 8.84 21.61 9.02
N ALA A 150 9.00 22.17 10.22
CA ALA A 150 9.41 21.42 11.40
C ALA A 150 8.35 20.38 11.83
N GLU A 151 7.07 20.75 11.75
CA GLU A 151 5.95 19.85 12.07
C GLU A 151 5.74 18.78 10.97
N PHE A 152 6.02 19.11 9.71
CA PHE A 152 5.89 18.18 8.58
C PHE A 152 7.04 17.17 8.50
N ALA A 153 8.28 17.58 8.81
CA ALA A 153 9.45 16.69 8.78
C ALA A 153 9.35 15.53 9.80
N GLU A 154 8.57 15.69 10.87
CA GLU A 154 8.27 14.64 11.84
C GLU A 154 7.34 13.55 11.28
N TYR A 155 6.67 13.80 10.13
CA TYR A 155 5.46 13.06 9.74
C TYR A 155 5.63 11.97 8.64
N VAL A 156 6.60 12.03 7.70
CA VAL A 156 6.46 11.25 6.43
C VAL A 156 7.70 10.43 6.02
N GLN A 157 7.59 9.09 5.87
CA GLN A 157 8.59 8.18 5.24
C GLN A 157 8.01 6.85 4.64
N THR A 158 8.14 6.55 3.31
CA THR A 158 8.66 5.29 2.60
C THR A 158 8.22 5.06 1.12
N ASN A 159 8.79 4.06 0.38
CA ASN A 159 8.96 3.91 -1.11
C ASN A 159 8.66 2.49 -1.75
N THR A 160 8.40 2.36 -3.08
CA THR A 160 8.87 1.30 -4.08
C THR A 160 8.35 1.52 -5.56
N TRP A 161 8.52 0.55 -6.51
CA TRP A 161 8.13 0.58 -7.96
C TRP A 161 6.80 1.31 -8.22
N GLY A 162 6.71 2.07 -9.32
CA GLY A 162 5.57 2.94 -9.57
C GLY A 162 4.89 2.84 -10.93
N PHE A 163 3.57 2.95 -10.91
CA PHE A 163 2.78 3.68 -11.89
C PHE A 163 2.38 5.01 -11.25
N LEU A 164 2.06 5.99 -12.07
CA LEU A 164 1.58 7.29 -11.59
C LEU A 164 0.19 7.57 -12.16
N TYR A 165 -0.83 7.62 -11.30
CA TYR A 165 -2.19 7.94 -11.73
C TYR A 165 -2.45 9.45 -11.63
N LYS A 166 -2.69 10.11 -12.79
CA LYS A 166 -2.94 11.56 -12.91
C LYS A 166 -4.27 11.92 -13.58
N ARG A 167 -5.18 10.95 -13.75
CA ARG A 167 -6.53 11.26 -14.24
C ARG A 167 -7.34 11.96 -13.15
N ASP A 168 -8.27 12.80 -13.57
CA ASP A 168 -9.09 13.63 -12.69
C ASP A 168 -8.28 14.62 -11.83
N LYS A 169 -7.07 15.00 -12.27
CA LYS A 169 -6.20 15.95 -11.57
C LYS A 169 -6.86 17.31 -11.31
N SER A 170 -7.88 17.68 -12.11
CA SER A 170 -8.65 18.90 -11.93
C SER A 170 -9.69 18.84 -10.80
N THR A 171 -9.81 17.72 -10.08
CA THR A 171 -10.72 17.60 -8.93
C THR A 171 -10.39 18.67 -7.88
N PRO A 172 -11.31 19.61 -7.60
CA PRO A 172 -11.02 20.72 -6.68
C PRO A 172 -10.55 20.22 -5.32
N TYR A 173 -9.44 20.79 -4.84
CA TYR A 173 -8.79 20.53 -3.54
C TYR A 173 -8.14 19.14 -3.37
N LEU A 174 -8.56 18.12 -4.12
CA LEU A 174 -8.11 16.74 -3.94
C LEU A 174 -7.10 16.28 -5.00
N GLY A 175 -7.16 16.81 -6.23
CA GLY A 175 -6.35 16.29 -7.33
C GLY A 175 -6.66 14.82 -7.65
N SER A 176 -5.66 14.06 -8.06
CA SER A 176 -5.74 12.60 -8.25
C SER A 176 -5.46 11.91 -6.91
N TYR A 177 -6.44 11.90 -6.01
CA TYR A 177 -6.30 11.46 -4.62
C TYR A 177 -6.34 9.93 -4.46
N HIS A 178 -6.03 9.44 -3.25
CA HIS A 178 -6.02 8.00 -2.92
C HIS A 178 -7.30 7.27 -3.35
N SER A 179 -7.13 6.08 -3.91
CA SER A 179 -8.19 5.20 -4.42
C SER A 179 -8.96 5.69 -5.67
N THR A 180 -8.54 6.80 -6.28
CA THR A 180 -9.15 7.28 -7.55
C THR A 180 -8.87 6.37 -8.74
N ASP A 181 -7.78 5.61 -8.66
CA ASP A 181 -7.38 4.57 -9.59
C ASP A 181 -8.30 3.34 -9.56
N LEU A 182 -9.08 3.10 -8.49
CA LEU A 182 -10.01 1.96 -8.43
C LEU A 182 -10.99 1.89 -9.61
N VAL A 183 -11.39 3.03 -10.18
CA VAL A 183 -12.28 3.06 -11.36
C VAL A 183 -11.58 2.49 -12.59
N GLU A 184 -10.26 2.64 -12.70
CA GLU A 184 -9.43 2.13 -13.78
C GLU A 184 -9.29 0.60 -13.74
N PHE A 185 -9.18 0.03 -12.53
CA PHE A 185 -8.92 -1.40 -12.33
C PHE A 185 -10.17 -2.25 -12.05
N PHE A 186 -11.21 -1.66 -11.44
CA PHE A 186 -12.44 -2.35 -11.03
C PHE A 186 -13.73 -1.75 -11.62
N GLY A 187 -13.65 -0.55 -12.19
CA GLY A 187 -14.81 0.21 -12.67
C GLY A 187 -15.20 -0.09 -14.12
N VAL A 188 -15.96 0.84 -14.71
CA VAL A 188 -16.35 0.83 -16.12
C VAL A 188 -15.61 1.96 -16.84
N GLY A 189 -14.78 1.63 -17.82
CA GLY A 189 -13.87 2.61 -18.42
C GLY A 189 -13.20 2.13 -19.71
N ASP A 190 -11.97 2.60 -19.95
CA ASP A 190 -11.14 2.20 -21.07
C ASP A 190 -10.32 0.92 -20.81
N TYR A 191 -10.38 0.40 -19.58
CA TYR A 191 -9.85 -0.90 -19.13
C TYR A 191 -8.33 -1.06 -19.29
N ILE A 192 -7.56 0.03 -19.31
CA ILE A 192 -6.10 -0.06 -19.49
C ILE A 192 -5.47 -0.70 -18.25
N GLY A 193 -5.83 -0.25 -17.05
CA GLY A 193 -5.37 -0.86 -15.80
C GLY A 193 -5.86 -2.29 -15.64
N ALA A 194 -7.14 -2.55 -15.95
CA ALA A 194 -7.69 -3.91 -15.92
C ALA A 194 -6.97 -4.87 -16.90
N ASP A 195 -6.65 -4.42 -18.11
CA ASP A 195 -5.88 -5.20 -19.09
C ASP A 195 -4.46 -5.45 -18.61
N ALA A 196 -3.78 -4.42 -18.06
CA ALA A 196 -2.45 -4.56 -17.48
C ALA A 196 -2.44 -5.63 -16.38
N LEU A 197 -3.48 -5.63 -15.55
CA LEU A 197 -3.66 -6.57 -14.46
C LEU A 197 -3.91 -8.00 -14.94
N ILE A 198 -4.78 -8.19 -15.93
CA ILE A 198 -5.06 -9.49 -16.54
C ILE A 198 -3.81 -10.05 -17.21
N ASN A 199 -3.10 -9.22 -17.99
CA ASN A 199 -1.85 -9.59 -18.65
C ASN A 199 -0.80 -9.98 -17.61
N PHE A 200 -0.67 -9.20 -16.54
CA PHE A 200 0.29 -9.48 -15.49
C PHE A 200 -0.04 -10.76 -14.71
N ALA A 201 -1.31 -10.99 -14.37
CA ALA A 201 -1.75 -12.22 -13.71
C ALA A 201 -1.39 -13.47 -14.54
N TYR A 202 -1.59 -13.41 -15.85
CA TYR A 202 -1.37 -14.56 -16.74
C TYR A 202 0.12 -14.75 -17.11
N ASN A 203 0.78 -13.67 -17.52
CA ASN A 203 2.11 -13.67 -18.14
C ASN A 203 3.24 -13.18 -17.24
N LEU A 204 2.94 -12.63 -16.06
CA LEU A 204 3.89 -11.91 -15.21
C LEU A 204 4.55 -10.70 -15.91
N ASN A 205 3.84 -10.14 -16.89
CA ASN A 205 4.21 -8.94 -17.65
C ASN A 205 2.92 -8.14 -17.91
N PRO A 206 2.85 -6.85 -17.52
CA PRO A 206 1.63 -6.06 -17.70
C PRO A 206 1.39 -5.66 -19.16
N ASN A 207 2.39 -5.79 -20.04
CA ASN A 207 2.24 -5.50 -21.45
C ASN A 207 1.28 -6.47 -22.14
N ALA A 208 0.52 -5.95 -23.11
CA ALA A 208 -0.29 -6.79 -23.99
C ALA A 208 0.61 -7.79 -24.77
N PRO A 209 0.14 -9.03 -25.00
CA PRO A 209 0.83 -9.96 -25.88
C PRO A 209 1.01 -9.37 -27.29
N PRO A 210 2.11 -9.70 -28.00
CA PRO A 210 2.45 -9.08 -29.29
C PRO A 210 1.36 -9.18 -30.38
N ASP A 211 0.49 -10.18 -30.28
CA ASP A 211 -0.53 -10.48 -31.29
C ASP A 211 -1.92 -9.92 -30.95
N VAL A 212 -2.09 -9.22 -29.81
CA VAL A 212 -3.37 -8.62 -29.43
C VAL A 212 -3.60 -7.35 -30.26
N PRO A 213 -4.70 -7.24 -31.03
CA PRO A 213 -4.99 -6.03 -31.80
C PRO A 213 -5.29 -4.81 -30.91
N ALA A 214 -4.95 -3.61 -31.37
CA ALA A 214 -5.15 -2.37 -30.62
C ALA A 214 -6.63 -2.00 -30.36
N ASN A 215 -7.56 -2.59 -31.11
CA ASN A 215 -9.00 -2.45 -30.85
C ASN A 215 -9.52 -3.44 -29.79
N VAL A 216 -8.66 -4.32 -29.28
CA VAL A 216 -8.94 -5.27 -28.18
C VAL A 216 -8.30 -4.78 -26.88
N SER A 217 -7.08 -4.24 -26.92
CA SER A 217 -6.41 -3.64 -25.77
C SER A 217 -5.63 -2.40 -26.18
N TYR A 218 -5.82 -1.28 -25.48
CA TYR A 218 -5.04 -0.06 -25.71
C TYR A 218 -3.54 -0.24 -25.38
N LEU A 219 -3.19 -1.27 -24.60
CA LEU A 219 -1.80 -1.63 -24.31
C LEU A 219 -1.07 -2.28 -25.50
N ALA A 220 -1.77 -2.73 -26.55
CA ALA A 220 -1.16 -3.38 -27.71
C ALA A 220 -0.06 -2.54 -28.39
N ASN A 221 -0.17 -1.21 -28.31
CA ASN A 221 0.77 -0.27 -28.92
C ASN A 221 1.72 0.38 -27.91
N ILE A 222 1.71 -0.09 -26.66
CA ILE A 222 2.44 0.53 -25.57
C ILE A 222 3.43 -0.49 -25.01
N GLN A 223 4.68 -0.06 -24.89
CA GLN A 223 5.73 -0.84 -24.25
C GLN A 223 6.02 -0.21 -22.91
N TRP A 224 5.46 -0.78 -21.85
CA TRP A 224 5.79 -0.46 -20.47
C TRP A 224 7.13 -1.09 -20.11
N PRO A 225 8.21 -0.31 -19.99
CA PRO A 225 9.52 -0.83 -19.63
C PRO A 225 9.52 -1.31 -18.18
N THR A 226 10.31 -2.34 -17.90
CA THR A 226 10.62 -2.73 -16.51
C THR A 226 11.43 -1.63 -15.85
N TRP A 227 10.91 -1.06 -14.77
CA TRP A 227 11.65 -0.07 -13.98
C TRP A 227 12.90 -0.70 -13.37
N ASN A 228 14.00 0.04 -13.41
CA ASN A 228 15.24 -0.24 -12.69
C ASN A 228 15.90 1.09 -12.34
N SER A 229 16.84 1.08 -11.39
CA SER A 229 17.50 2.30 -10.91
C SER A 229 18.32 3.05 -11.96
N GLN A 230 18.62 2.44 -13.12
CA GLN A 230 19.33 3.07 -14.24
C GLN A 230 18.36 3.62 -15.32
N SER A 231 17.10 3.20 -15.31
CA SER A 231 16.04 3.67 -16.20
C SER A 231 14.68 3.63 -15.47
N PRO A 232 14.45 4.56 -14.52
CA PRO A 232 13.30 4.51 -13.63
C PRO A 232 12.09 5.17 -14.33
N GLN A 233 11.43 4.42 -15.21
CA GLN A 233 10.29 4.89 -16.01
C GLN A 233 8.98 4.35 -15.42
N LEU A 234 8.02 5.26 -15.20
CA LEU A 234 6.66 4.95 -14.77
C LEU A 234 5.72 5.05 -15.97
N LEU A 235 4.79 4.11 -16.09
CA LEU A 235 3.62 4.31 -16.94
C LEU A 235 2.68 5.29 -16.23
N THR A 236 2.26 6.33 -16.94
CA THR A 236 1.49 7.43 -16.36
C THR A 236 0.13 7.54 -17.05
N PHE A 237 -0.94 7.45 -16.25
CA PHE A 237 -2.32 7.62 -16.72
C PHE A 237 -2.66 9.10 -16.76
N VAL A 238 -3.04 9.64 -17.92
CA VAL A 238 -3.26 11.09 -18.12
C VAL A 238 -4.55 11.39 -18.85
N ASP A 239 -5.08 12.61 -18.64
CA ASP A 239 -6.26 13.11 -19.34
C ASP A 239 -5.93 13.75 -20.70
N PRO A 240 -6.87 13.69 -21.67
CA PRO A 240 -8.13 12.96 -21.61
C PRO A 240 -7.92 11.45 -21.79
N ALA A 241 -8.71 10.61 -21.10
CA ALA A 241 -8.75 9.17 -21.37
C ALA A 241 -9.08 8.87 -22.85
N PRO A 242 -8.48 7.85 -23.49
CA PRO A 242 -7.63 6.80 -22.94
C PRO A 242 -6.12 7.08 -23.05
N SER A 243 -5.68 8.32 -22.79
CA SER A 243 -4.28 8.71 -22.99
C SER A 243 -3.35 8.11 -21.92
N LEU A 244 -2.16 7.72 -22.36
CA LEU A 244 -1.04 7.25 -21.54
C LEU A 244 0.22 8.03 -21.88
N GLY A 245 1.10 8.18 -20.89
CA GLY A 245 2.43 8.74 -21.03
C GLY A 245 3.47 7.97 -20.23
N PHE A 246 4.70 8.44 -20.27
CA PHE A 246 5.79 7.96 -19.43
C PHE A 246 6.33 9.10 -18.60
N THR A 247 6.62 8.85 -17.33
CA THR A 247 7.23 9.82 -16.41
C THR A 247 8.47 9.21 -15.79
N GLU A 248 9.55 9.97 -15.76
CA GLU A 248 10.76 9.57 -15.04
C GLU A 248 10.54 9.70 -13.53
N ASP A 249 10.81 8.64 -12.80
CA ASP A 249 10.74 8.56 -11.34
C ASP A 249 12.01 9.15 -10.71
N SER A 250 12.24 10.43 -10.97
CA SER A 250 13.36 11.23 -10.46
C SER A 250 12.89 12.41 -9.60
N TYR A 251 11.57 12.56 -9.43
CA TYR A 251 10.99 13.65 -8.66
C TYR A 251 11.22 13.47 -7.15
N ARG A 252 11.32 14.60 -6.43
CA ARG A 252 11.47 14.63 -4.96
C ARG A 252 12.64 13.78 -4.42
N ALA A 253 13.67 13.51 -5.23
CA ALA A 253 14.75 12.57 -4.94
C ALA A 253 15.40 12.74 -3.55
N THR A 254 15.64 13.99 -3.12
CA THR A 254 16.19 14.26 -1.78
C THR A 254 15.27 13.79 -0.65
N GLY A 255 13.96 14.06 -0.76
CA GLY A 255 12.96 13.61 0.20
C GLY A 255 12.87 12.08 0.21
N MET A 256 12.77 11.46 -0.97
CA MET A 256 12.67 10.01 -1.12
C MET A 256 13.92 9.26 -0.60
N SER A 257 15.12 9.84 -0.75
CA SER A 257 16.36 9.30 -0.21
C SER A 257 16.40 9.36 1.32
N LEU A 258 16.07 10.52 1.90
CA LEU A 258 16.04 10.73 3.35
C LEU A 258 15.09 9.74 4.02
N ILE A 259 13.90 9.61 3.44
CA ILE A 259 12.87 8.66 3.84
C ILE A 259 13.39 7.22 3.84
N GLY A 260 14.09 6.80 2.77
CA GLY A 260 14.68 5.47 2.67
C GLY A 260 15.76 5.20 3.73
N GLU A 261 16.61 6.18 4.02
CA GLU A 261 17.64 6.08 5.06
C GLU A 261 17.04 5.95 6.46
N LEU A 262 16.08 6.83 6.79
CA LEU A 262 15.46 6.86 8.10
C LEU A 262 14.68 5.58 8.39
N SER A 263 14.09 4.95 7.39
CA SER A 263 13.38 3.66 7.54
C SER A 263 14.29 2.46 7.76
N LEU A 264 15.56 2.56 7.37
CA LEU A 264 16.58 1.57 7.71
C LEU A 264 17.19 1.84 9.09
N ALA A 265 17.31 3.11 9.48
CA ALA A 265 17.88 3.55 10.76
C ALA A 265 16.92 3.38 11.94
N PHE A 266 15.63 3.62 11.72
CA PHE A 266 14.55 3.54 12.71
C PHE A 266 13.45 2.56 12.25
N PRO A 267 13.79 1.27 12.08
CA PRO A 267 12.84 0.26 11.61
C PRO A 267 11.78 -0.06 12.66
#